data_AF-A0A8H3X6Y1-F1
#
_entry.id   AF-A0A8H3X6Y1-F1
#
_cell.length_a   1.000
_cell.length_b   1.000
_cell.length_c   1.000
_cell.angle_alpha   90.00
_cell.angle_beta   90.00
_cell.angle_gamma   90.00
#
_symmetry.space_group_name_H-M   'P 1'
#
loop_
_entity.id
_entity.type
_entity.pdbx_description
1 polymer ?
#
loop_
_entity_poly.entity_id
_entity_poly.type
_entity_poly.pdbx_seq_one_letter_code
_entity_poly.pdbx_strand_id
1 'polypeptide(L)'
;MSSENNLDIEKTLTCILQNIKEIDIRIPQQESAIIVVGETREGKTTLLNYLTGISLFSKKRNGFGGFEIYVVNSLNNADINNGSTSQTSLPYNKGKYWDCPSFGNTRGPVQEIINTYSVYTLIKSAKKLKVLVVVSEATISEMSKKKLLNLIQKLGETFKNNINLVEGLCLVVTQCKDPKLGNMRNGLLKILKEREGKEGFNSSQRNILNFLFSDRSQIAFSDAPQEEGPISDENKSEILNCLEKITYIQNLEPSISIGTDAKSFIKNLIEKLYNDIDEFISQKFDSALLNYVKDLIDHHDDTVEKLREHLNRLIEELKKISDVEDLQTFENNLDQILSIVKLFKKMILKVNFQKNIGYLKSEPTLKSNINKQELTFKGMIIGTKDIVKKLTGKIFEINVYGLNSIFIDEDEKAPGVILTLISPQLRVVGEKREISLKDNLDVNDEKQASDGINKDANCKLNKNINEVEASNSIFKEKSDIEIVGEIEQETIDKFRKFKEENVETIKEKTSDEIKTEKNK
;
A
#
# COMPACT_ATOMS: atom_id res chain seq x y z
N MET A 1 -23.28 -13.38 15.08
CA MET A 1 -23.50 -11.91 15.15
C MET A 1 -22.25 -11.21 14.64
N SER A 2 -22.06 -11.20 13.32
CA SER A 2 -20.97 -10.51 12.62
C SER A 2 -21.60 -9.74 11.47
N SER A 3 -22.39 -8.72 11.81
CA SER A 3 -22.64 -7.64 10.87
C SER A 3 -21.30 -6.92 10.74
N GLU A 4 -20.57 -7.27 9.69
CA GLU A 4 -19.35 -6.61 9.27
C GLU A 4 -19.61 -5.10 9.26
N ASN A 5 -19.03 -4.40 10.24
CA ASN A 5 -18.81 -2.98 10.15
C ASN A 5 -17.94 -2.80 8.92
N ASN A 6 -18.58 -2.51 7.78
CA ASN A 6 -17.90 -2.19 6.54
C ASN A 6 -17.19 -0.87 6.80
N LEU A 7 -15.98 -0.98 7.34
CA LEU A 7 -15.16 0.13 7.75
C LEU A 7 -14.99 0.99 6.50
N ASP A 8 -15.48 2.22 6.60
CA ASP A 8 -15.28 3.22 5.58
C ASP A 8 -13.79 3.55 5.55
N ILE A 9 -13.07 2.81 4.72
CA ILE A 9 -11.61 2.89 4.59
C ILE A 9 -11.23 4.27 4.12
N GLU A 10 -11.96 4.83 3.17
CA GLU A 10 -11.70 6.17 2.66
C GLU A 10 -11.79 7.20 3.78
N LYS A 11 -12.86 7.18 4.59
CA LYS A 11 -12.96 8.05 5.78
C LYS A 11 -11.83 7.80 6.77
N THR A 12 -11.44 6.54 6.98
CA THR A 12 -10.43 6.21 7.98
C THR A 12 -9.02 6.61 7.54
N LEU A 13 -8.64 6.35 6.29
CA LEU A 13 -7.39 6.81 5.69
C LEU A 13 -7.35 8.33 5.62
N THR A 14 -8.46 8.97 5.23
CA THR A 14 -8.57 10.43 5.24
C THR A 14 -8.33 10.99 6.64
N CYS A 15 -8.91 10.38 7.67
CA CYS A 15 -8.69 10.76 9.06
C CYS A 15 -7.20 10.62 9.46
N ILE A 16 -6.57 9.48 9.15
CA ILE A 16 -5.14 9.26 9.45
C ILE A 16 -4.27 10.29 8.72
N LEU A 17 -4.49 10.49 7.42
CA LEU A 17 -3.72 11.43 6.60
C LEU A 17 -3.89 12.88 7.04
N GLN A 18 -5.11 13.30 7.40
CA GLN A 18 -5.37 14.63 7.94
C GLN A 18 -4.60 14.86 9.24
N ASN A 19 -4.64 13.89 10.16
CA ASN A 19 -3.90 13.99 11.42
C ASN A 19 -2.38 14.00 11.20
N ILE A 20 -1.86 13.16 10.28
CA ILE A 20 -0.42 13.17 9.92
C ILE A 20 0.00 14.53 9.39
N LYS A 21 -0.74 15.10 8.42
CA LYS A 21 -0.46 16.44 7.87
C LYS A 21 -0.49 17.50 8.97
N GLU A 22 -1.45 17.42 9.88
CA GLU A 22 -1.55 18.36 11.00
C GLU A 22 -0.39 18.21 11.98
N ILE A 23 0.07 16.98 12.26
CA ILE A 23 1.26 16.70 13.08
C ILE A 23 2.51 17.31 12.45
N ASP A 24 2.72 17.12 11.15
CA ASP A 24 3.89 17.63 10.43
C ASP A 24 3.93 19.17 10.42
N ILE A 25 2.76 19.82 10.35
CA ILE A 25 2.64 21.28 10.46
C ILE A 25 2.94 21.76 11.89
N ARG A 26 2.45 21.03 12.90
CA ARG A 26 2.57 21.41 14.32
C ARG A 26 3.95 21.18 14.91
N ILE A 27 4.74 20.23 14.38
CA ILE A 27 6.05 19.87 14.88
C ILE A 27 7.13 20.37 13.93
N PRO A 28 7.60 21.63 14.08
CA PRO A 28 8.75 22.10 13.31
C PRO A 28 10.04 21.44 13.81
N GLN A 29 11.08 21.52 12.97
CA GLN A 29 12.45 21.22 13.40
C GLN A 29 12.85 22.10 14.58
N GLN A 30 13.44 21.50 15.61
CA GLN A 30 13.78 22.17 16.86
C GLN A 30 15.18 21.79 17.35
N GLU A 31 15.90 22.77 17.91
CA GLU A 31 17.24 22.55 18.45
C GLU A 31 17.21 21.65 19.69
N SER A 32 16.19 21.80 20.53
CA SER A 32 16.02 20.99 21.74
C SER A 32 14.55 20.85 22.13
N ALA A 33 14.18 19.67 22.64
CA ALA A 33 12.83 19.42 23.17
C ALA A 33 12.86 18.67 24.51
N ILE A 34 11.83 18.87 25.33
CA ILE A 34 11.51 18.05 26.50
C ILE A 34 10.15 17.43 26.24
N ILE A 35 10.11 16.13 25.92
CA ILE A 35 8.85 15.43 25.69
C ILE A 35 8.29 14.89 27.00
N VAL A 36 6.99 15.10 27.22
CA VAL A 36 6.26 14.63 28.39
C VAL A 36 5.43 13.43 27.97
N VAL A 37 5.76 12.26 28.51
CA VAL A 37 5.22 10.97 28.07
C VAL A 37 4.65 10.19 29.25
N GLY A 38 3.62 9.38 28.99
CA GLY A 38 2.88 8.67 30.03
C GLY A 38 1.50 8.26 29.55
N GLU A 39 0.85 7.41 30.33
CA GLU A 39 -0.50 6.93 30.04
C GLU A 39 -1.56 8.04 30.20
N THR A 40 -2.79 7.76 29.77
CA THR A 40 -3.92 8.66 29.98
C THR A 40 -4.19 8.83 31.48
N ARG A 41 -4.44 10.07 31.92
CA ARG A 41 -4.72 10.47 33.32
C ARG A 41 -3.56 10.38 34.31
N GLU A 42 -2.33 10.22 33.84
CA GLU A 42 -1.14 10.30 34.70
C GLU A 42 -0.78 11.75 35.09
N GLY A 43 -1.50 12.76 34.59
CA GLY A 43 -1.27 14.17 34.94
C GLY A 43 -0.29 14.92 34.03
N LYS A 44 -0.02 14.42 32.81
CA LYS A 44 0.91 15.05 31.85
C LYS A 44 0.61 16.52 31.57
N THR A 45 -0.60 16.82 31.11
CA THR A 45 -1.03 18.20 30.77
C THR A 45 -1.06 19.10 32.00
N THR A 46 -1.49 18.57 33.16
CA THR A 46 -1.43 19.28 34.45
C THR A 46 0.00 19.65 34.81
N LEU A 47 0.92 18.69 34.72
CA LEU A 47 2.33 18.88 34.99
C LEU A 47 2.96 19.89 34.01
N LEU A 48 2.61 19.82 32.72
CA LEU A 48 3.09 20.79 31.73
C LEU A 48 2.67 22.22 32.11
N ASN A 49 1.41 22.41 32.47
CA ASN A 49 0.89 23.72 32.89
C ASN A 49 1.62 24.23 34.13
N TYR A 50 1.85 23.35 35.11
CA TYR A 50 2.60 23.65 36.33
C TYR A 50 4.05 24.08 36.06
N LEU A 51 4.78 23.28 35.26
CA LEU A 51 6.18 23.56 34.90
C LEU A 51 6.34 24.83 34.09
N THR A 52 5.32 25.21 33.32
CA THR A 52 5.33 26.40 32.46
C THR A 52 4.74 27.64 33.15
N GLY A 53 4.59 27.60 34.48
CA GLY A 53 4.22 28.75 35.29
C GLY A 53 2.74 29.13 35.25
N ILE A 54 1.86 28.26 34.75
CA ILE A 54 0.42 28.49 34.88
C ILE A 54 0.00 28.11 36.29
N SER A 55 -0.69 29.02 36.97
CA SER A 55 -1.22 28.78 38.30
C SER A 55 -2.25 27.66 38.28
N LEU A 56 -2.00 26.65 39.12
CA LEU A 56 -2.93 25.55 39.38
C LEU A 56 -3.65 25.78 40.70
N PHE A 57 -4.92 25.40 40.75
CA PHE A 57 -5.75 25.50 41.93
C PHE A 57 -6.39 24.16 42.24
N SER A 58 -6.33 23.76 43.50
CA SER A 58 -7.04 22.63 44.06
C SER A 58 -8.44 23.06 44.50
N LYS A 59 -9.46 22.26 44.17
CA LYS A 59 -10.84 22.41 44.68
C LYS A 59 -11.34 21.07 45.20
N LYS A 60 -12.09 21.08 46.29
CA LYS A 60 -12.68 19.85 46.85
C LYS A 60 -13.68 19.23 45.86
N ARG A 61 -13.56 17.92 45.62
CA ARG A 61 -14.50 17.20 44.75
C ARG A 61 -15.84 17.02 45.47
N ASN A 62 -16.95 17.31 44.79
CA ASN A 62 -18.29 17.12 45.34
C ASN A 62 -18.54 15.62 45.63
N GLY A 63 -18.80 15.28 46.90
CA GLY A 63 -19.40 14.00 47.31
C GLY A 63 -18.46 12.82 47.61
N PHE A 64 -17.18 12.85 47.24
CA PHE A 64 -16.29 11.67 47.37
C PHE A 64 -15.06 11.85 48.26
N GLY A 65 -14.85 13.04 48.83
CA GLY A 65 -13.61 13.36 49.52
C GLY A 65 -12.43 13.46 48.55
N GLY A 66 -11.49 14.34 48.85
CA GLY A 66 -10.34 14.62 47.98
C GLY A 66 -10.52 15.85 47.10
N PHE A 67 -9.47 16.11 46.34
CA PHE A 67 -9.23 17.37 45.67
C PHE A 67 -8.97 17.15 44.19
N GLU A 68 -9.36 18.13 43.40
CA GLU A 68 -9.26 18.12 41.95
C GLU A 68 -8.55 19.40 41.51
N ILE A 69 -7.66 19.25 40.52
CA ILE A 69 -6.81 20.34 40.05
C ILE A 69 -7.47 21.02 38.85
N TYR A 70 -7.50 22.35 38.90
CA TYR A 70 -8.03 23.25 37.89
C TYR A 70 -6.94 24.23 37.46
N VAL A 71 -7.06 24.72 36.21
CA VAL A 71 -6.22 25.80 35.69
C VAL A 71 -7.01 27.09 35.70
N VAL A 72 -6.47 28.14 36.31
CA VAL A 72 -7.02 29.48 36.18
C VAL A 72 -6.47 30.07 34.89
N ASN A 73 -7.30 30.05 33.83
CA ASN A 73 -6.96 30.38 32.43
C ASN A 73 -6.23 29.24 31.71
N SER A 74 -6.99 28.22 31.27
CA SER A 74 -6.45 27.15 30.43
C SER A 74 -5.80 27.73 29.17
N LEU A 75 -4.66 27.18 28.79
CA LEU A 75 -3.91 27.68 27.65
C LEU A 75 -4.55 27.15 26.36
N ASN A 76 -4.96 28.03 25.45
CA ASN A 76 -5.44 27.68 24.10
C ASN A 76 -6.51 26.57 24.04
N ASN A 77 -7.49 26.56 24.93
CA ASN A 77 -8.53 25.51 25.03
C ASN A 77 -7.98 24.10 25.35
N ALA A 78 -6.72 23.96 25.79
CA ALA A 78 -6.22 22.73 26.41
C ALA A 78 -6.75 22.65 27.84
N ASP A 79 -8.06 22.43 27.96
CA ASP A 79 -8.71 22.29 29.25
C ASP A 79 -8.18 21.04 29.97
N ILE A 80 -7.81 21.19 31.24
CA ILE A 80 -7.62 20.02 32.11
C ILE A 80 -9.01 19.46 32.38
N ASN A 81 -9.44 18.51 31.56
CA ASN A 81 -10.72 17.86 31.75
C ASN A 81 -10.55 16.62 32.63
N ASN A 82 -11.31 16.57 33.72
CA ASN A 82 -11.30 15.46 34.68
C ASN A 82 -12.17 14.26 34.22
N GLY A 83 -12.70 14.31 32.99
CA GLY A 83 -13.49 13.26 32.36
C GLY A 83 -12.75 11.95 32.03
N SER A 84 -13.48 10.97 31.50
CA SER A 84 -12.97 9.64 31.09
C SER A 84 -12.27 9.59 29.75
N THR A 85 -12.30 10.68 28.99
CA THR A 85 -11.78 10.76 27.63
C THR A 85 -10.50 11.60 27.58
N SER A 86 -9.38 10.99 27.15
CA SER A 86 -8.10 11.68 26.87
C SER A 86 -8.25 12.86 25.89
N GLN A 87 -8.15 14.12 26.30
CA GLN A 87 -8.38 15.21 25.33
C GLN A 87 -7.21 15.41 24.35
N THR A 88 -5.97 15.08 24.73
CA THR A 88 -4.80 15.23 23.86
C THR A 88 -4.79 14.16 22.76
N SER A 89 -5.38 14.46 21.61
CA SER A 89 -5.32 13.64 20.39
C SER A 89 -4.08 13.94 19.55
N LEU A 90 -3.53 15.15 19.70
CA LEU A 90 -2.40 15.67 18.93
C LEU A 90 -1.39 16.34 19.88
N PRO A 91 -0.10 16.34 19.53
CA PRO A 91 0.93 16.95 20.35
C PRO A 91 0.76 18.46 20.43
N TYR A 92 1.17 19.01 21.57
CA TYR A 92 1.09 20.43 21.86
C TYR A 92 2.37 20.87 22.58
N ASN A 93 2.87 22.09 22.29
CA ASN A 93 4.05 22.62 22.94
C ASN A 93 3.81 23.92 23.70
N LYS A 94 4.62 24.13 24.73
CA LYS A 94 4.78 25.42 25.39
C LYS A 94 6.26 25.64 25.72
N GLY A 95 6.88 26.54 24.96
CA GLY A 95 8.34 26.71 24.99
C GLY A 95 9.04 25.43 24.54
N LYS A 96 9.95 24.91 25.37
CA LYS A 96 10.70 23.66 25.10
C LYS A 96 9.94 22.38 25.45
N TYR A 97 8.80 22.47 26.12
CA TYR A 97 8.07 21.31 26.63
C TYR A 97 6.97 20.90 25.65
N TRP A 98 6.85 19.59 25.43
CA TRP A 98 5.86 18.98 24.54
C TRP A 98 4.97 18.02 25.33
N ASP A 99 3.66 18.29 25.38
CA ASP A 99 2.67 17.32 25.83
C ASP A 99 2.41 16.32 24.71
N CYS A 100 2.78 15.07 24.93
CA CYS A 100 2.56 14.00 23.97
C CYS A 100 1.19 13.36 24.19
N PRO A 101 0.53 12.92 23.11
CA PRO A 101 -0.63 12.06 23.27
C PRO A 101 -0.23 10.76 23.99
N SER A 102 -1.16 10.17 24.75
CA SER A 102 -0.84 9.02 25.61
C SER A 102 -0.28 7.83 24.84
N PHE A 103 0.80 7.25 25.35
CA PHE A 103 1.19 5.89 24.98
C PHE A 103 0.05 4.93 25.36
N GLY A 104 -0.28 3.97 24.49
CA GLY A 104 -1.30 2.95 24.83
C GLY A 104 -2.74 3.43 24.89
N ASN A 105 -3.07 4.53 24.24
CA ASN A 105 -4.46 4.99 24.14
C ASN A 105 -5.37 3.89 23.56
N THR A 106 -6.44 3.55 24.28
CA THR A 106 -7.39 2.47 23.95
C THR A 106 -8.51 2.91 23.01
N ARG A 107 -8.40 4.09 22.40
CA ARG A 107 -9.38 4.63 21.44
C ARG A 107 -9.39 3.92 20.08
N GLY A 108 -8.77 2.76 20.01
CA GLY A 108 -8.67 1.96 18.81
C GLY A 108 -7.39 2.20 18.01
N PRO A 109 -7.19 1.37 16.98
CA PRO A 109 -5.94 1.30 16.23
C PRO A 109 -5.57 2.60 15.52
N VAL A 110 -6.56 3.35 15.02
CA VAL A 110 -6.35 4.64 14.32
C VAL A 110 -5.66 5.65 15.24
N GLN A 111 -6.17 5.82 16.46
CA GLN A 111 -5.58 6.76 17.42
C GLN A 111 -4.20 6.28 17.89
N GLU A 112 -3.99 4.97 18.03
CA GLU A 112 -2.66 4.44 18.35
C GLU A 112 -1.63 4.79 17.25
N ILE A 113 -2.01 4.65 15.97
CA ILE A 113 -1.17 5.03 14.83
C ILE A 113 -0.83 6.53 14.88
N ILE A 114 -1.82 7.39 15.08
CA ILE A 114 -1.65 8.85 15.18
C ILE A 114 -0.74 9.21 16.36
N ASN A 115 -0.93 8.59 17.52
CA ASN A 115 -0.13 8.84 18.71
C ASN A 115 1.33 8.40 18.51
N THR A 116 1.54 7.20 17.98
CA THR A 116 2.89 6.69 17.70
C THR A 116 3.60 7.56 16.67
N TYR A 117 2.90 7.98 15.61
CA TYR A 117 3.46 8.90 14.62
C TYR A 117 3.82 10.25 15.23
N SER A 118 2.96 10.81 16.09
CA SER A 118 3.22 12.06 16.80
C SER A 118 4.53 12.00 17.60
N VAL A 119 4.72 10.95 18.40
CA VAL A 119 5.93 10.77 19.21
C VAL A 119 7.16 10.54 18.32
N TYR A 120 7.02 9.72 17.27
CA TYR A 120 8.08 9.50 16.29
C TYR A 120 8.55 10.81 15.65
N THR A 121 7.62 11.64 15.16
CA THR A 121 7.92 12.92 14.50
C THR A 121 8.51 13.92 15.49
N LEU A 122 8.04 13.95 16.75
CA LEU A 122 8.63 14.78 17.81
C LEU A 122 10.11 14.46 18.05
N ILE A 123 10.42 13.17 18.19
CA ILE A 123 11.79 12.72 18.44
C ILE A 123 12.68 13.01 17.22
N LYS A 124 12.18 12.71 16.01
CA LYS A 124 12.92 12.91 14.76
C LYS A 124 13.21 14.39 14.46
N SER A 125 12.31 15.28 14.86
CA SER A 125 12.43 16.72 14.59
C SER A 125 13.30 17.46 15.60
N ALA A 126 13.72 16.80 16.69
CA ALA A 126 14.55 17.40 17.73
C ALA A 126 16.01 16.95 17.59
N LYS A 127 16.95 17.90 17.49
CA LYS A 127 18.39 17.56 17.51
C LYS A 127 18.85 17.01 18.87
N LYS A 128 18.22 17.49 19.93
CA LYS A 128 18.52 17.18 21.33
C LYS A 128 17.23 16.96 22.11
N LEU A 129 17.13 15.90 22.90
CA LEU A 129 15.89 15.56 23.61
C LEU A 129 16.10 15.23 25.08
N LYS A 130 15.16 15.63 25.93
CA LYS A 130 14.96 15.07 27.28
C LYS A 130 13.58 14.40 27.34
N VAL A 131 13.48 13.33 28.12
CA VAL A 131 12.25 12.55 28.26
C VAL A 131 11.77 12.65 29.71
N LEU A 132 10.60 13.26 29.90
CA LEU A 132 9.92 13.34 31.18
C LEU A 132 8.80 12.30 31.21
N VAL A 133 9.03 11.19 31.91
CA VAL A 133 8.08 10.11 32.08
C VAL A 133 7.17 10.43 33.27
N VAL A 134 5.86 10.46 33.05
CA VAL A 134 4.86 10.80 34.05
C VAL A 134 4.01 9.58 34.36
N VAL A 135 3.95 9.22 35.64
CA VAL A 135 3.20 8.08 36.16
C VAL A 135 2.57 8.46 37.49
N SER A 136 1.38 7.99 37.79
CA SER A 136 0.75 8.18 39.10
C SER A 136 1.24 7.16 40.12
N GLU A 137 1.18 7.51 41.39
CA GLU A 137 1.41 6.57 42.51
C GLU A 137 0.54 5.30 42.38
N ALA A 138 -0.71 5.45 41.90
CA ALA A 138 -1.63 4.35 41.69
C ALA A 138 -1.14 3.38 40.60
N THR A 139 -0.64 3.88 39.48
CA THR A 139 -0.08 3.06 38.38
C THR A 139 1.14 2.27 38.84
N ILE A 140 1.99 2.86 39.68
CA ILE A 140 3.14 2.16 40.26
C ILE A 140 2.69 1.12 41.29
N SER A 141 1.65 1.42 42.07
CA SER A 141 1.15 0.57 43.15
C SER A 141 0.22 -0.55 42.67
N GLU A 142 -0.31 -0.48 41.44
CA GLU A 142 -1.21 -1.48 40.85
C GLU A 142 -0.67 -2.91 40.98
N MET A 143 -1.48 -3.88 41.39
CA MET A 143 -1.00 -5.26 41.61
C MET A 143 -0.42 -5.90 40.34
N SER A 144 -1.01 -5.62 39.17
CA SER A 144 -0.59 -6.19 37.87
C SER A 144 0.69 -5.55 37.33
N LYS A 145 0.97 -4.30 37.71
CA LYS A 145 2.02 -3.42 37.15
C LYS A 145 1.96 -3.27 35.63
N LYS A 146 0.85 -3.67 34.98
CA LYS A 146 0.74 -3.81 33.54
C LYS A 146 0.95 -2.47 32.83
N LYS A 147 0.34 -1.39 33.34
CA LYS A 147 0.45 -0.06 32.75
C LYS A 147 1.88 0.47 32.76
N LEU A 148 2.55 0.40 33.92
CA LEU A 148 3.95 0.83 34.04
C LEU A 148 4.87 0.03 33.11
N LEU A 149 4.73 -1.30 33.09
CA LEU A 149 5.56 -2.17 32.26
C LEU A 149 5.33 -1.94 30.76
N ASN A 150 4.08 -1.70 30.36
CA ASN A 150 3.73 -1.35 28.99
C ASN A 150 4.31 0.02 28.59
N LEU A 151 4.25 1.01 29.48
CA LEU A 151 4.85 2.33 29.25
C LEU A 151 6.37 2.21 29.06
N ILE A 152 7.06 1.49 29.95
CA ILE A 152 8.51 1.26 29.86
C ILE A 152 8.86 0.46 28.61
N GLN A 153 8.04 -0.53 28.24
CA GLN A 153 8.21 -1.27 26.99
C GLN A 153 8.14 -0.35 25.78
N LYS A 154 7.08 0.46 25.70
CA LYS A 154 6.87 1.40 24.59
C LYS A 154 7.98 2.43 24.49
N LEU A 155 8.49 2.93 25.63
CA LEU A 155 9.69 3.76 25.65
C LEU A 155 10.89 3.01 25.07
N GLY A 156 11.14 1.79 25.56
CA GLY A 156 12.24 0.96 25.08
C GLY A 156 12.17 0.60 23.59
N GLU A 157 10.97 0.47 23.04
CA GLU A 157 10.72 0.20 21.62
C GLU A 157 10.71 1.47 20.77
N THR A 158 10.40 2.63 21.36
CA THR A 158 10.39 3.91 20.62
C THR A 158 11.81 4.43 20.42
N PHE A 159 12.71 4.21 21.38
CA PHE A 159 14.10 4.62 21.30
C PHE A 159 14.97 3.37 21.02
N LYS A 160 15.45 3.18 19.80
CA LYS A 160 16.32 2.01 19.49
C LYS A 160 17.66 2.14 20.21
N ASN A 161 18.18 1.05 20.78
CA ASN A 161 19.50 0.96 21.43
C ASN A 161 19.75 2.00 22.56
N ASN A 162 19.09 1.73 23.69
CA ASN A 162 18.83 2.63 24.83
C ASN A 162 19.95 2.89 25.85
N ILE A 163 21.22 2.85 25.46
CA ILE A 163 22.26 3.24 26.43
C ILE A 163 22.14 4.73 26.76
N ASN A 164 21.82 5.57 25.77
CA ASN A 164 21.75 7.02 25.96
C ASN A 164 20.37 7.49 26.47
N LEU A 165 19.30 6.69 26.30
CA LEU A 165 17.95 7.07 26.75
C LEU A 165 17.92 7.35 28.25
N VAL A 166 18.56 6.48 29.04
CA VAL A 166 18.53 6.57 30.50
C VAL A 166 19.17 7.86 31.01
N GLU A 167 20.18 8.40 30.33
CA GLU A 167 20.86 9.64 30.75
C GLU A 167 19.98 10.89 30.59
N GLY A 168 19.04 10.84 29.64
CA GLY A 168 18.08 11.91 29.38
C GLY A 168 16.68 11.66 29.94
N LEU A 169 16.52 10.69 30.84
CA LEU A 169 15.22 10.27 31.37
C LEU A 169 15.01 10.75 32.81
N CYS A 170 13.90 11.46 33.04
CA CYS A 170 13.41 11.82 34.37
C CYS A 170 12.03 11.22 34.59
N LEU A 171 11.80 10.63 35.77
CA LEU A 171 10.52 10.08 36.19
C LEU A 171 9.84 11.05 37.15
N VAL A 172 8.61 11.46 36.85
CA VAL A 172 7.76 12.23 37.76
C VAL A 172 6.62 11.34 38.22
N VAL A 173 6.54 11.12 39.54
CA VAL A 173 5.44 10.38 40.15
C VAL A 173 4.39 11.38 40.63
N THR A 174 3.20 11.32 40.04
CA THR A 174 2.08 12.23 40.33
C THR A 174 1.11 11.63 41.34
N GLN A 175 0.29 12.50 41.93
CA GLN A 175 -0.80 12.12 42.85
C GLN A 175 -0.28 11.42 44.12
N CYS A 176 0.95 11.74 44.54
CA CYS A 176 1.56 11.14 45.72
C CYS A 176 0.92 11.66 47.02
N LYS A 177 0.65 10.75 47.96
CA LYS A 177 0.18 11.11 49.30
C LYS A 177 1.31 11.22 50.34
N ASP A 178 2.32 10.35 50.23
CA ASP A 178 3.48 10.29 51.13
C ASP A 178 4.74 9.98 50.28
N PRO A 179 5.28 10.98 49.56
CA PRO A 179 6.39 10.78 48.65
C PRO A 179 7.65 10.34 49.40
N LYS A 180 8.04 9.08 49.22
CA LYS A 180 9.29 8.53 49.78
C LYS A 180 10.11 7.87 48.69
N LEU A 181 11.21 8.51 48.30
CA LEU A 181 12.13 8.02 47.26
C LEU A 181 12.60 6.59 47.53
N GLY A 182 12.94 6.26 48.78
CA GLY A 182 13.35 4.90 49.17
C GLY A 182 12.25 3.86 48.91
N ASN A 183 11.01 4.18 49.24
CA ASN A 183 9.87 3.29 48.99
C ASN A 183 9.62 3.11 47.48
N MET A 184 9.74 4.20 46.72
CA MET A 184 9.60 4.18 45.27
C MET A 184 10.63 3.26 44.61
N ARG A 185 11.92 3.45 44.96
CA ARG A 185 13.01 2.61 44.44
C ARG A 185 12.84 1.15 44.84
N ASN A 186 12.46 0.86 46.08
CA ASN A 186 12.19 -0.51 46.54
C ASN A 186 11.03 -1.15 45.76
N GLY A 187 9.98 -0.39 45.44
CA GLY A 187 8.89 -0.82 44.58
C GLY A 187 9.36 -1.19 43.17
N LEU A 188 10.17 -0.33 42.54
CA LEU A 188 10.75 -0.59 41.22
C LEU A 188 11.69 -1.81 41.22
N LEU A 189 12.54 -1.97 42.25
CA LEU A 189 13.40 -3.13 42.42
C LEU A 189 12.60 -4.43 42.53
N LYS A 190 11.48 -4.40 43.27
CA LYS A 190 10.60 -5.55 43.41
C LYS A 190 10.01 -5.94 42.05
N ILE A 191 9.55 -4.98 41.26
CA ILE A 191 9.03 -5.21 39.89
C ILE A 191 10.11 -5.84 39.01
N LEU A 192 11.33 -5.31 39.06
CA LEU A 192 12.47 -5.86 38.32
C LEU A 192 12.71 -7.34 38.67
N LYS A 193 12.86 -7.65 39.97
CA LYS A 193 13.09 -9.02 40.46
C LYS A 193 11.95 -9.97 40.11
N GLU A 194 10.71 -9.51 40.17
CA GLU A 194 9.52 -10.30 39.83
C GLU A 194 9.41 -10.61 38.33
N ARG A 195 10.07 -9.83 37.47
CA ARG A 195 10.02 -9.97 36.01
C ARG A 195 11.29 -10.58 35.42
N GLU A 196 12.39 -10.59 36.17
CA GLU A 196 13.64 -11.25 35.78
C GLU A 196 13.37 -12.71 35.35
N GLY A 197 13.83 -13.08 34.15
CA GLY A 197 13.66 -14.43 33.60
C GLY A 197 12.26 -14.77 33.08
N LYS A 198 11.26 -13.88 33.18
CA LYS A 198 9.93 -14.11 32.61
C LYS A 198 9.89 -13.74 31.13
N GLU A 199 9.12 -14.52 30.37
CA GLU A 199 8.86 -14.26 28.95
C GLU A 199 8.20 -12.87 28.77
N GLY A 200 8.60 -12.16 27.71
CA GLY A 200 8.13 -10.82 27.41
C GLY A 200 8.84 -9.68 28.16
N PHE A 201 9.75 -9.97 29.10
CA PHE A 201 10.57 -8.94 29.75
C PHE A 201 11.86 -8.68 28.97
N ASN A 202 11.85 -7.66 28.11
CA ASN A 202 12.93 -7.39 27.17
C ASN A 202 14.11 -6.61 27.81
N SER A 203 15.25 -6.59 27.12
CA SER A 203 16.48 -5.94 27.59
C SER A 203 16.33 -4.43 27.80
N SER A 204 15.55 -3.75 26.96
CA SER A 204 15.26 -2.32 27.13
C SER A 204 14.48 -2.03 28.42
N GLN A 205 13.45 -2.83 28.72
CA GLN A 205 12.70 -2.70 29.97
C GLN A 205 13.60 -2.92 31.18
N ARG A 206 14.45 -3.96 31.13
CA ARG A 206 15.43 -4.24 32.18
C ARG A 206 16.39 -3.07 32.38
N ASN A 207 16.92 -2.51 31.29
CA ASN A 207 17.84 -1.38 31.35
C ASN A 207 17.19 -0.14 31.97
N ILE A 208 15.98 0.22 31.52
CA ILE A 208 15.25 1.38 32.06
C ILE A 208 14.92 1.18 33.54
N LEU A 209 14.43 0.00 33.95
CA LEU A 209 14.12 -0.28 35.36
C LEU A 209 15.38 -0.30 36.23
N ASN A 210 16.49 -0.88 35.76
CA ASN A 210 17.78 -0.83 36.44
C ASN A 210 18.23 0.61 36.68
N PHE A 211 18.12 1.45 35.65
CA PHE A 211 18.44 2.87 35.78
C PHE A 211 17.55 3.56 36.80
N LEU A 212 16.22 3.40 36.70
CA LEU A 212 15.25 4.01 37.61
C LEU A 212 15.43 3.59 39.07
N PHE A 213 15.93 2.39 39.33
CA PHE A 213 16.27 1.95 40.68
C PHE A 213 17.59 2.54 41.20
N SER A 214 18.52 2.92 40.31
CA SER A 214 19.86 3.39 40.68
C SER A 214 19.86 4.76 41.36
N ASP A 215 20.93 5.09 42.08
CA ASP A 215 21.12 6.41 42.69
C ASP A 215 21.27 7.55 41.67
N ARG A 216 21.56 7.22 40.41
CA ARG A 216 21.70 8.19 39.32
C ARG A 216 20.34 8.61 38.72
N SER A 217 19.28 7.86 39.01
CA SER A 217 17.93 8.16 38.53
C SER A 217 17.47 9.54 39.00
N GLN A 218 16.85 10.29 38.09
CA GLN A 218 16.18 11.54 38.43
C GLN A 218 14.69 11.25 38.61
N ILE A 219 14.29 10.99 39.85
CA ILE A 219 12.89 10.79 40.25
C ILE A 219 12.46 12.01 41.05
N ALA A 220 11.37 12.64 40.65
CA ALA A 220 10.73 13.72 41.37
C ALA A 220 9.26 13.38 41.66
N PHE A 221 8.68 14.07 42.64
CA PHE A 221 7.30 13.87 43.05
C PHE A 221 6.44 15.10 42.73
N SER A 222 5.18 14.85 42.41
CA SER A 222 4.15 15.85 42.26
C SER A 222 2.97 15.43 43.14
N ASP A 223 2.95 15.97 44.36
CA ASP A 223 2.00 15.55 45.37
C ASP A 223 0.54 15.83 44.99
N ALA A 224 -0.34 14.99 45.51
CA ALA A 224 -1.75 15.27 45.50
C ALA A 224 -2.04 16.45 46.44
N PRO A 225 -2.88 17.42 46.05
CA PRO A 225 -3.27 18.50 46.94
C PRO A 225 -4.00 17.96 48.18
N GLN A 226 -3.64 18.50 49.35
CA GLN A 226 -4.23 18.14 50.64
C GLN A 226 -5.26 19.18 51.13
N GLU A 227 -5.31 20.34 50.50
CA GLU A 227 -6.22 21.45 50.81
C GLU A 227 -6.70 22.16 49.54
N GLU A 228 -7.75 22.96 49.69
CA GLU A 228 -8.30 23.79 48.62
C GLU A 228 -7.53 25.11 48.55
N GLY A 229 -7.20 25.56 47.35
CA GLY A 229 -6.36 26.74 47.16
C GLY A 229 -5.30 26.59 46.06
N PRO A 230 -4.40 27.57 45.91
CA PRO A 230 -3.32 27.51 44.94
C PRO A 230 -2.34 26.37 45.28
N ILE A 231 -1.85 25.68 44.25
CA ILE A 231 -0.81 24.65 44.41
C ILE A 231 0.54 25.34 44.65
N SER A 232 1.26 24.93 45.71
CA SER A 232 2.63 25.42 46.03
C SER A 232 3.63 25.12 44.91
N ASP A 233 4.66 25.95 44.75
CA ASP A 233 5.75 25.79 43.76
C ASP A 233 6.93 24.92 44.29
N GLU A 234 6.82 24.35 45.48
CA GLU A 234 7.88 23.48 46.06
C GLU A 234 8.22 22.30 45.15
N ASN A 235 7.22 21.52 44.75
CA ASN A 235 7.39 20.35 43.86
C ASN A 235 7.90 20.76 42.47
N LYS A 236 7.51 21.94 41.97
CA LYS A 236 7.99 22.49 40.69
C LYS A 236 9.50 22.63 40.69
N SER A 237 10.05 23.19 41.76
CA SER A 237 11.48 23.44 41.89
C SER A 237 12.26 22.12 41.94
N GLU A 238 11.75 21.11 42.64
CA GLU A 238 12.33 19.76 42.65
C GLU A 238 12.34 19.12 41.25
N ILE A 239 11.20 19.16 40.54
CA ILE A 239 11.09 18.58 39.19
C ILE A 239 12.03 19.30 38.21
N LEU A 240 12.13 20.63 38.28
CA LEU A 240 13.05 21.41 37.46
C LEU A 240 14.52 21.06 37.77
N ASN A 241 14.88 20.91 39.04
CA ASN A 241 16.22 20.49 39.43
C ASN A 241 16.57 19.09 38.90
N CYS A 242 15.62 18.15 38.91
CA CYS A 242 15.80 16.83 38.29
C CYS A 242 15.98 16.93 36.77
N LEU A 243 15.21 17.78 36.11
CA LEU A 243 15.32 18.04 34.67
C LEU A 243 16.65 18.71 34.30
N GLU A 244 17.25 19.52 35.18
CA GLU A 244 18.56 20.13 34.95
C GLU A 244 19.70 19.11 35.05
N LYS A 245 19.57 18.12 35.94
CA LYS A 245 20.58 17.07 36.16
C LYS A 245 20.67 16.03 35.04
N ILE A 246 19.58 15.76 34.32
CA ILE A 246 19.61 14.86 33.15
C ILE A 246 20.29 15.52 31.95
N THR A 247 20.90 14.71 31.08
CA THR A 247 21.56 15.20 29.86
C THR A 247 20.58 15.24 28.69
N TYR A 248 20.93 15.99 27.64
CA TYR A 248 20.19 15.90 26.39
C TYR A 248 20.68 14.70 25.59
N ILE A 249 19.76 13.87 25.14
CA ILE A 249 20.02 12.76 24.22
C ILE A 249 20.21 13.35 22.82
N GLN A 250 21.26 12.94 22.12
CA GLN A 250 21.60 13.38 20.76
C GLN A 250 21.55 12.18 19.80
N ASN A 251 21.50 12.45 18.49
CA ASN A 251 21.52 11.44 17.42
C ASN A 251 20.46 10.35 17.62
N LEU A 252 19.23 10.78 17.88
CA LEU A 252 18.11 9.89 18.14
C LEU A 252 17.62 9.23 16.86
N GLU A 253 17.55 7.90 16.87
CA GLU A 253 16.89 7.11 15.83
C GLU A 253 15.61 6.49 16.40
N PRO A 254 14.48 7.23 16.38
CA PRO A 254 13.23 6.68 16.88
C PRO A 254 12.75 5.54 15.99
N SER A 255 12.09 4.55 16.60
CA SER A 255 11.27 3.59 15.87
C SER A 255 9.80 3.70 16.17
N ILE A 256 9.02 3.41 15.13
CA ILE A 256 7.59 3.29 15.21
C ILE A 256 7.28 1.92 15.83
N SER A 257 6.78 1.93 17.07
CA SER A 257 6.18 0.75 17.69
C SER A 257 4.68 0.95 17.91
N ILE A 258 3.91 0.00 17.38
CA ILE A 258 2.45 -0.02 17.47
C ILE A 258 1.99 -1.39 17.97
N GLY A 259 0.85 -1.42 18.67
CA GLY A 259 0.24 -2.64 19.17
C GLY A 259 -0.20 -3.60 18.06
N THR A 260 -0.49 -4.85 18.46
CA THR A 260 -0.98 -5.90 17.55
C THR A 260 -2.27 -5.50 16.84
N ASP A 261 -3.16 -4.80 17.53
CA ASP A 261 -4.45 -4.37 16.98
C ASP A 261 -4.24 -3.33 15.87
N ALA A 262 -3.35 -2.35 16.09
CA ALA A 262 -2.94 -1.38 15.07
C ALA A 262 -2.22 -2.04 13.89
N LYS A 263 -1.36 -3.04 14.14
CA LYS A 263 -0.71 -3.82 13.06
C LYS A 263 -1.73 -4.60 12.22
N SER A 264 -2.66 -5.29 12.88
CA SER A 264 -3.75 -6.02 12.19
C SER A 264 -4.63 -5.06 11.42
N PHE A 265 -4.92 -3.90 11.99
CA PHE A 265 -5.69 -2.86 11.33
C PHE A 265 -5.01 -2.35 10.05
N ILE A 266 -3.71 -2.01 10.12
CA ILE A 266 -2.92 -1.62 8.95
C ILE A 266 -2.90 -2.73 7.91
N LYS A 267 -2.71 -3.99 8.33
CA LYS A 267 -2.73 -5.14 7.43
C LYS A 267 -4.07 -5.25 6.69
N ASN A 268 -5.19 -5.12 7.39
CA ASN A 268 -6.52 -5.15 6.77
C ASN A 268 -6.74 -3.97 5.81
N LEU A 269 -6.22 -2.78 6.12
CA LEU A 269 -6.26 -1.64 5.21
C LEU A 269 -5.46 -1.92 3.93
N ILE A 270 -4.27 -2.52 4.06
CA ILE A 270 -3.42 -2.91 2.93
C ILE A 270 -4.10 -3.97 2.07
N GLU A 271 -4.63 -5.03 2.67
CA GLU A 271 -5.34 -6.10 1.96
C GLU A 271 -6.57 -5.56 1.22
N LYS A 272 -7.37 -4.70 1.86
CA LYS A 272 -8.51 -4.09 1.19
C LYS A 272 -8.08 -3.13 0.09
N LEU A 273 -7.01 -2.35 0.26
CA LEU A 273 -6.46 -1.54 -0.83
C LEU A 273 -6.04 -2.40 -2.02
N TYR A 274 -5.37 -3.54 -1.78
CA TYR A 274 -5.03 -4.47 -2.86
C TYR A 274 -6.27 -5.02 -3.56
N ASN A 275 -7.31 -5.39 -2.81
CA ASN A 275 -8.57 -5.87 -3.38
C ASN A 275 -9.28 -4.76 -4.17
N ASP A 276 -9.32 -3.52 -3.68
CA ASP A 276 -9.92 -2.37 -4.36
C ASP A 276 -9.15 -2.04 -5.66
N ILE A 277 -7.81 -2.16 -5.64
CA ILE A 277 -6.96 -2.01 -6.84
C ILE A 277 -7.25 -3.15 -7.83
N ASP A 278 -7.28 -4.40 -7.37
CA ASP A 278 -7.57 -5.55 -8.24
C ASP A 278 -8.97 -5.46 -8.84
N GLU A 279 -9.97 -5.05 -8.05
CA GLU A 279 -11.33 -4.80 -8.51
C GLU A 279 -11.37 -3.68 -9.53
N PHE A 280 -10.68 -2.56 -9.27
CA PHE A 280 -10.58 -1.44 -10.19
C PHE A 280 -9.95 -1.87 -11.53
N ILE A 281 -8.83 -2.59 -11.48
CA ILE A 281 -8.15 -3.10 -12.67
C ILE A 281 -9.11 -4.03 -13.43
N SER A 282 -9.69 -4.99 -12.71
CA SER A 282 -10.55 -6.04 -13.25
C SER A 282 -11.83 -5.52 -13.90
N GLN A 283 -12.50 -4.57 -13.25
CA GLN A 283 -13.83 -4.15 -13.65
C GLN A 283 -13.81 -2.91 -14.55
N LYS A 284 -12.90 -1.97 -14.28
CA LYS A 284 -12.90 -0.66 -14.94
C LYS A 284 -11.78 -0.53 -15.96
N PHE A 285 -10.53 -0.80 -15.54
CA PHE A 285 -9.36 -0.58 -16.39
C PHE A 285 -9.35 -1.51 -17.61
N ASP A 286 -9.40 -2.83 -17.38
CA ASP A 286 -9.31 -3.84 -18.45
C ASP A 286 -10.40 -3.65 -19.51
N SER A 287 -11.62 -3.39 -19.05
CA SER A 287 -12.76 -3.16 -19.93
C SER A 287 -12.56 -1.91 -20.80
N ALA A 288 -12.10 -0.82 -20.20
CA ALA A 288 -11.96 0.45 -20.92
C ALA A 288 -10.80 0.37 -21.93
N LEU A 289 -9.70 -0.30 -21.55
CA LEU A 289 -8.57 -0.54 -22.44
C LEU A 289 -8.93 -1.46 -23.62
N LEU A 290 -9.71 -2.54 -23.41
CA LEU A 290 -10.18 -3.40 -24.51
C LEU A 290 -11.05 -2.60 -25.49
N ASN A 291 -11.97 -1.79 -24.97
CA ASN A 291 -12.85 -1.00 -25.82
C ASN A 291 -12.07 0.05 -26.62
N TYR A 292 -11.04 0.66 -26.01
CA TYR A 292 -10.11 1.52 -26.73
C TYR A 292 -9.41 0.80 -27.88
N VAL A 293 -8.88 -0.41 -27.65
CA VAL A 293 -8.22 -1.18 -28.72
C VAL A 293 -9.19 -1.59 -29.83
N LYS A 294 -10.42 -1.97 -29.49
CA LYS A 294 -11.46 -2.26 -30.49
C LYS A 294 -11.79 -1.02 -31.31
N ASP A 295 -12.04 0.10 -30.65
CA ASP A 295 -12.36 1.37 -31.30
C ASP A 295 -11.23 1.83 -32.24
N LEU A 296 -9.98 1.69 -31.78
CA LEU A 296 -8.80 1.97 -32.59
C LEU A 296 -8.75 1.11 -33.86
N ILE A 297 -9.07 -0.18 -33.76
CA ILE A 297 -9.15 -1.06 -34.94
C ILE A 297 -10.35 -0.68 -35.82
N ASP A 298 -11.49 -0.39 -35.18
CA ASP A 298 -12.77 -0.16 -35.84
C ASP A 298 -12.86 1.16 -36.59
N HIS A 299 -12.05 2.15 -36.21
CA HIS A 299 -12.00 3.46 -36.86
C HIS A 299 -10.64 3.75 -37.50
N HIS A 300 -9.77 2.74 -37.64
CA HIS A 300 -8.47 2.92 -38.28
C HIS A 300 -8.61 3.24 -39.77
N ASP A 301 -8.05 4.37 -40.19
CA ASP A 301 -8.08 4.90 -41.56
C ASP A 301 -6.68 4.96 -42.21
N ASP A 302 -5.69 4.29 -41.63
CA ASP A 302 -4.31 4.20 -42.14
C ASP A 302 -3.84 2.75 -42.40
N THR A 303 -2.57 2.54 -42.73
CA THR A 303 -2.04 1.19 -42.99
C THR A 303 -2.02 0.30 -41.74
N VAL A 304 -2.05 -1.03 -41.93
CA VAL A 304 -1.96 -1.99 -40.81
C VAL A 304 -0.63 -1.84 -40.05
N GLU A 305 0.44 -1.44 -40.73
CA GLU A 305 1.75 -1.19 -40.13
C GLU A 305 1.67 -0.08 -39.07
N LYS A 306 1.02 1.05 -39.38
CA LYS A 306 0.81 2.14 -38.41
C LYS A 306 -0.14 1.75 -37.27
N LEU A 307 -1.15 0.92 -37.53
CA LEU A 307 -2.00 0.37 -36.47
C LEU A 307 -1.16 -0.48 -35.49
N ARG A 308 -0.29 -1.36 -36.02
CA ARG A 308 0.63 -2.17 -35.22
C ARG A 308 1.63 -1.30 -34.45
N GLU A 309 2.19 -0.25 -35.08
CA GLU A 309 3.06 0.71 -34.39
C GLU A 309 2.33 1.43 -33.24
N HIS A 310 1.08 1.84 -33.44
CA HIS A 310 0.27 2.44 -32.38
C HIS A 310 0.03 1.45 -31.22
N LEU A 311 -0.40 0.23 -31.52
CA LEU A 311 -0.59 -0.81 -30.50
C LEU A 311 0.71 -1.16 -29.77
N ASN A 312 1.84 -1.19 -30.46
CA ASN A 312 3.15 -1.41 -29.83
C ASN A 312 3.52 -0.25 -28.90
N ARG A 313 3.32 1.00 -29.30
CA ARG A 313 3.52 2.15 -28.40
C ARG A 313 2.66 2.02 -27.15
N LEU A 314 1.38 1.67 -27.29
CA LEU A 314 0.49 1.44 -26.16
C LEU A 314 1.01 0.36 -25.22
N ILE A 315 1.53 -0.76 -25.76
CA ILE A 315 2.12 -1.83 -24.95
C ILE A 315 3.37 -1.33 -24.19
N GLU A 316 4.25 -0.59 -24.86
CA GLU A 316 5.44 -0.05 -24.20
C GLU A 316 5.07 0.98 -23.12
N GLU A 317 4.05 1.81 -23.32
CA GLU A 317 3.53 2.68 -22.25
C GLU A 317 2.93 1.87 -21.08
N LEU A 318 2.22 0.76 -21.35
CA LEU A 318 1.68 -0.09 -20.28
C LEU A 318 2.78 -0.81 -19.49
N LYS A 319 3.86 -1.26 -20.14
CA LYS A 319 5.02 -1.87 -19.46
C LYS A 319 5.75 -0.90 -18.53
N LYS A 320 5.78 0.39 -18.87
CA LYS A 320 6.34 1.39 -17.96
C LYS A 320 5.62 1.46 -16.61
N ILE A 321 4.40 0.92 -16.48
CA ILE A 321 3.72 0.80 -15.17
C ILE A 321 4.24 -0.40 -14.37
N SER A 322 4.53 -1.53 -15.02
CA SER A 322 4.96 -2.76 -14.32
C SER A 322 6.36 -2.63 -13.72
N ASP A 323 7.18 -1.75 -14.31
CA ASP A 323 8.60 -1.63 -13.98
C ASP A 323 8.87 -0.50 -12.98
N VAL A 324 7.83 0.05 -12.35
CA VAL A 324 7.99 1.20 -11.44
C VAL A 324 8.37 0.75 -10.03
N GLU A 325 9.50 1.28 -9.54
CA GLU A 325 9.99 1.03 -8.18
C GLU A 325 9.40 1.99 -7.12
N ASP A 326 8.88 3.16 -7.52
CA ASP A 326 8.35 4.17 -6.59
C ASP A 326 6.89 4.59 -6.86
N LEU A 327 6.16 4.86 -5.77
CA LEU A 327 4.72 5.14 -5.79
C LEU A 327 4.34 6.39 -6.62
N GLN A 328 5.19 7.43 -6.61
CA GLN A 328 4.89 8.69 -7.28
C GLN A 328 4.94 8.53 -8.80
N THR A 329 5.93 7.79 -9.29
CA THR A 329 6.05 7.43 -10.70
C THR A 329 4.88 6.52 -11.12
N PHE A 330 4.43 5.61 -10.25
CA PHE A 330 3.29 4.75 -10.52
C PHE A 330 1.99 5.56 -10.65
N GLU A 331 1.73 6.48 -9.72
CA GLU A 331 0.57 7.38 -9.77
C GLU A 331 0.57 8.22 -11.04
N ASN A 332 1.71 8.82 -11.41
CA ASN A 332 1.83 9.62 -12.63
C ASN A 332 1.60 8.79 -13.90
N ASN A 333 2.16 7.58 -13.97
CA ASN A 333 1.98 6.67 -15.11
C ASN A 333 0.52 6.20 -15.20
N LEU A 334 -0.09 5.87 -14.06
CA LEU A 334 -1.49 5.48 -13.98
C LEU A 334 -2.40 6.64 -14.41
N ASP A 335 -2.15 7.87 -13.97
CA ASP A 335 -2.95 9.05 -14.37
C ASP A 335 -2.82 9.38 -15.85
N GLN A 336 -1.64 9.24 -16.45
CA GLN A 336 -1.46 9.39 -17.91
C GLN A 336 -2.31 8.36 -18.67
N ILE A 337 -2.30 7.11 -18.22
CA ILE A 337 -3.06 6.05 -18.88
C ILE A 337 -4.55 6.19 -18.60
N LEU A 338 -4.94 6.55 -17.37
CA LEU A 338 -6.31 6.90 -17.06
C LEU A 338 -6.77 8.13 -17.81
N SER A 339 -5.89 9.04 -18.22
CA SER A 339 -6.25 10.16 -19.11
C SER A 339 -6.47 9.69 -20.55
N ILE A 340 -5.67 8.73 -21.02
CA ILE A 340 -5.88 8.03 -22.30
C ILE A 340 -7.20 7.22 -22.27
N VAL A 341 -7.53 6.61 -21.13
CA VAL A 341 -8.69 5.71 -20.93
C VAL A 341 -9.99 6.47 -20.54
N LYS A 342 -9.90 7.60 -19.82
CA LYS A 342 -11.04 8.46 -19.42
C LYS A 342 -11.79 9.06 -20.61
N LEU A 343 -11.22 8.97 -21.81
CA LEU A 343 -11.86 9.40 -23.05
C LEU A 343 -13.11 8.57 -23.40
N PHE A 344 -13.31 7.34 -22.91
CA PHE A 344 -14.51 6.55 -23.26
C PHE A 344 -15.09 5.69 -22.13
N LYS A 345 -16.13 6.23 -21.50
CA LYS A 345 -17.08 5.52 -20.63
C LYS A 345 -18.08 4.71 -21.47
N LYS A 346 -17.86 3.40 -21.67
CA LYS A 346 -18.91 2.35 -21.67
C LYS A 346 -18.34 0.93 -21.89
N MET A 347 -18.60 0.07 -20.90
CA MET A 347 -19.07 -1.32 -20.96
C MET A 347 -18.22 -2.48 -21.56
N ILE A 348 -17.75 -3.33 -20.61
CA ILE A 348 -17.60 -4.80 -20.46
C ILE A 348 -16.93 -5.66 -21.57
N LEU A 349 -15.73 -6.22 -21.27
CA LEU A 349 -15.44 -7.68 -21.11
C LEU A 349 -13.92 -7.98 -21.01
N LYS A 350 -13.52 -8.94 -20.16
CA LYS A 350 -12.13 -9.09 -19.63
C LYS A 350 -11.28 -10.24 -20.23
N VAL A 351 -11.87 -11.36 -20.65
CA VAL A 351 -11.06 -12.60 -20.89
C VAL A 351 -10.46 -12.70 -22.31
N ASN A 352 -11.01 -11.99 -23.29
CA ASN A 352 -10.51 -12.02 -24.65
C ASN A 352 -9.30 -11.09 -24.88
N PHE A 353 -9.03 -10.12 -23.99
CA PHE A 353 -8.12 -9.01 -24.28
C PHE A 353 -6.65 -9.41 -24.40
N GLN A 354 -6.08 -10.13 -23.43
CA GLN A 354 -4.67 -10.52 -23.48
C GLN A 354 -4.38 -11.51 -24.63
N LYS A 355 -5.33 -12.43 -24.88
CA LYS A 355 -5.26 -13.35 -26.03
C LYS A 355 -5.33 -12.56 -27.34
N ASN A 356 -6.27 -11.62 -27.44
CA ASN A 356 -6.49 -10.80 -28.62
C ASN A 356 -5.31 -9.86 -28.89
N ILE A 357 -4.73 -9.17 -27.89
CA ILE A 357 -3.55 -8.30 -28.10
C ILE A 357 -2.36 -9.09 -28.62
N GLY A 358 -2.09 -10.29 -28.08
CA GLY A 358 -1.03 -11.15 -28.59
C GLY A 358 -1.25 -11.50 -30.08
N TYR A 359 -2.48 -11.81 -30.46
CA TYR A 359 -2.87 -12.10 -31.85
C TYR A 359 -2.96 -10.86 -32.77
N LEU A 360 -3.23 -9.67 -32.22
CA LEU A 360 -3.15 -8.39 -32.95
C LEU A 360 -1.71 -8.02 -33.30
N LYS A 361 -0.77 -8.39 -32.44
CA LYS A 361 0.66 -8.06 -32.56
C LYS A 361 1.39 -8.95 -33.57
N SER A 362 1.04 -10.24 -33.62
CA SER A 362 1.74 -11.20 -34.47
C SER A 362 1.55 -10.88 -35.95
N GLU A 363 2.66 -10.91 -36.71
CA GLU A 363 2.55 -11.07 -38.17
C GLU A 363 1.64 -12.27 -38.48
N PRO A 364 0.85 -12.21 -39.56
CA PRO A 364 0.07 -13.36 -39.99
C PRO A 364 0.99 -14.57 -40.15
N THR A 365 0.56 -15.70 -39.60
CA THR A 365 1.30 -16.96 -39.74
C THR A 365 1.20 -17.39 -41.19
N LEU A 366 2.37 -17.51 -41.84
CA LEU A 366 2.49 -17.98 -43.22
C LEU A 366 2.66 -19.50 -43.23
N LYS A 367 1.80 -20.20 -43.97
CA LYS A 367 2.00 -21.60 -44.34
C LYS A 367 2.14 -21.69 -45.86
N SER A 368 3.32 -22.09 -46.33
CA SER A 368 3.59 -22.30 -47.75
C SER A 368 3.52 -23.78 -48.09
N ASN A 369 2.74 -24.14 -49.10
CA ASN A 369 2.80 -25.46 -49.71
C ASN A 369 3.52 -25.37 -51.06
N ILE A 370 4.84 -25.57 -51.03
CA ILE A 370 5.73 -25.39 -52.19
C ILE A 370 5.29 -26.25 -53.37
N ASN A 371 4.85 -27.49 -53.12
CA ASN A 371 4.43 -28.41 -54.18
C ASN A 371 3.14 -27.98 -54.89
N LYS A 372 2.29 -27.20 -54.20
CA LYS A 372 1.02 -26.70 -54.73
C LYS A 372 1.08 -25.24 -55.17
N GLN A 373 2.20 -24.56 -54.93
CA GLN A 373 2.34 -23.12 -55.14
C GLN A 373 1.22 -22.33 -54.43
N GLU A 374 0.87 -22.78 -53.22
CA GLU A 374 -0.21 -22.24 -52.41
C GLU A 374 0.38 -21.52 -51.19
N LEU A 375 -0.07 -20.29 -50.92
CA LEU A 375 0.23 -19.55 -49.70
C LEU A 375 -1.01 -19.39 -48.85
N THR A 376 -0.92 -19.73 -47.57
CA THR A 376 -1.98 -19.47 -46.59
C THR A 376 -1.51 -18.50 -45.52
N PHE A 377 -2.22 -17.38 -45.38
CA PHE A 377 -2.04 -16.39 -44.32
C PHE A 377 -3.14 -16.55 -43.27
N LYS A 378 -2.78 -16.67 -41.99
CA LYS A 378 -3.73 -16.70 -40.87
C LYS A 378 -3.33 -15.66 -39.82
N GLY A 379 -4.26 -14.80 -39.43
CA GLY A 379 -3.96 -13.73 -38.48
C GLY A 379 -5.24 -13.07 -37.99
N MET A 380 -5.13 -12.28 -36.91
CA MET A 380 -6.29 -11.55 -36.40
C MET A 380 -6.57 -10.30 -37.23
N ILE A 381 -5.51 -9.61 -37.65
CA ILE A 381 -5.53 -8.50 -38.60
C ILE A 381 -4.49 -8.78 -39.69
N ILE A 382 -4.92 -8.75 -40.95
CA ILE A 382 -4.06 -8.97 -42.12
C ILE A 382 -4.22 -7.79 -43.07
N GLY A 383 -3.11 -7.15 -43.44
CA GLY A 383 -3.06 -6.17 -44.53
C GLY A 383 -2.67 -6.82 -45.85
N THR A 384 -3.15 -6.29 -46.98
CA THR A 384 -2.62 -6.63 -48.32
C THR A 384 -1.11 -6.43 -48.41
N LYS A 385 -0.56 -5.44 -47.71
CA LYS A 385 0.90 -5.25 -47.57
C LYS A 385 1.62 -6.47 -46.98
N ASP A 386 0.98 -7.21 -46.07
CA ASP A 386 1.55 -8.44 -45.50
C ASP A 386 1.65 -9.55 -46.56
N ILE A 387 0.74 -9.55 -47.54
CA ILE A 387 0.71 -10.48 -48.67
C ILE A 387 1.84 -10.11 -49.63
N VAL A 388 1.84 -8.88 -50.15
CA VAL A 388 2.86 -8.36 -51.08
C VAL A 388 4.28 -8.62 -50.58
N LYS A 389 4.57 -8.32 -49.31
CA LYS A 389 5.90 -8.53 -48.69
C LYS A 389 6.38 -9.99 -48.74
N LYS A 390 5.47 -10.97 -48.78
CA LYS A 390 5.79 -12.41 -48.72
C LYS A 390 5.59 -13.14 -50.05
N LEU A 391 5.11 -12.45 -51.09
CA LEU A 391 5.00 -12.99 -52.44
C LEU A 391 6.39 -13.12 -53.07
N THR A 392 7.01 -14.29 -52.91
CA THR A 392 8.26 -14.64 -53.58
C THR A 392 8.05 -15.84 -54.50
N GLY A 393 8.19 -15.64 -55.81
CA GLY A 393 8.14 -16.71 -56.81
C GLY A 393 6.76 -16.92 -57.46
N LYS A 394 6.62 -18.01 -58.21
CA LYS A 394 5.38 -18.36 -58.91
C LYS A 394 4.40 -18.99 -57.92
N ILE A 395 3.28 -18.31 -57.68
CA ILE A 395 2.21 -18.70 -56.76
C ILE A 395 0.94 -18.78 -57.59
N PHE A 396 0.14 -19.83 -57.39
CA PHE A 396 -1.13 -20.01 -58.09
C PHE A 396 -2.34 -19.73 -57.19
N GLU A 397 -2.16 -19.83 -55.87
CA GLU A 397 -3.26 -19.69 -54.92
C GLU A 397 -2.79 -18.99 -53.63
N ILE A 398 -3.56 -18.01 -53.19
CA ILE A 398 -3.37 -17.27 -51.93
C ILE A 398 -4.66 -17.35 -51.11
N ASN A 399 -4.57 -17.95 -49.94
CA ASN A 399 -5.67 -18.11 -49.00
C ASN A 399 -5.43 -17.25 -47.75
N VAL A 400 -6.28 -16.26 -47.51
CA VAL A 400 -6.15 -15.29 -46.42
C VAL A 400 -7.31 -15.45 -45.45
N TYR A 401 -7.00 -15.78 -44.19
CA TYR A 401 -7.98 -15.96 -43.13
C TYR A 401 -7.75 -14.94 -42.02
N GLY A 402 -8.51 -13.85 -42.05
CA GLY A 402 -8.52 -12.81 -41.02
C GLY A 402 -9.58 -13.10 -39.96
N LEU A 403 -9.18 -13.40 -38.72
CA LEU A 403 -10.13 -13.74 -37.64
C LEU A 403 -10.99 -12.55 -37.19
N ASN A 404 -10.54 -11.32 -37.43
CA ASN A 404 -11.33 -10.12 -37.14
C ASN A 404 -11.52 -9.26 -38.39
N SER A 405 -10.43 -8.83 -39.01
CA SER A 405 -10.50 -7.94 -40.18
C SER A 405 -9.37 -8.20 -41.18
N ILE A 406 -9.67 -8.05 -42.46
CA ILE A 406 -8.70 -7.92 -43.54
C ILE A 406 -8.72 -6.48 -44.04
N PHE A 407 -7.55 -5.87 -44.12
CA PHE A 407 -7.34 -4.51 -44.62
C PHE A 407 -6.74 -4.56 -46.03
N ILE A 408 -7.37 -3.87 -46.96
CA ILE A 408 -6.86 -3.57 -48.30
C ILE A 408 -6.17 -2.22 -48.18
N ASP A 409 -4.88 -2.26 -47.84
CA ASP A 409 -4.04 -1.12 -47.50
C ASP A 409 -2.95 -0.81 -48.55
N GLU A 410 -2.74 -1.72 -49.51
CA GLU A 410 -1.80 -1.60 -50.63
C GLU A 410 -2.43 -2.21 -51.90
N ASP A 411 -2.01 -1.75 -53.08
CA ASP A 411 -2.46 -2.35 -54.33
C ASP A 411 -1.84 -3.75 -54.46
N GLU A 412 -2.66 -4.75 -54.76
CA GLU A 412 -2.23 -6.13 -54.93
C GLU A 412 -2.34 -6.51 -56.40
N LYS A 413 -1.20 -6.81 -57.02
CA LYS A 413 -1.11 -7.23 -58.44
C LYS A 413 -0.59 -8.64 -58.51
N ALA A 414 -1.51 -9.59 -58.52
CA ALA A 414 -1.23 -11.02 -58.53
C ALA A 414 -1.90 -11.67 -59.77
N PRO A 415 -1.38 -11.39 -60.98
CA PRO A 415 -1.98 -11.88 -62.22
C PRO A 415 -1.92 -13.42 -62.27
N GLY A 416 -3.04 -14.05 -62.63
CA GLY A 416 -3.14 -15.51 -62.74
C GLY A 416 -3.22 -16.25 -61.40
N VAL A 417 -3.41 -15.52 -60.28
CA VAL A 417 -3.51 -16.08 -58.93
C VAL A 417 -4.95 -16.16 -58.47
N ILE A 418 -5.32 -17.29 -57.84
CA ILE A 418 -6.58 -17.46 -57.12
C ILE A 418 -6.41 -16.83 -55.74
N LEU A 419 -7.14 -15.74 -55.45
CA LEU A 419 -7.13 -15.08 -54.15
C LEU A 419 -8.42 -15.36 -53.38
N THR A 420 -8.31 -16.05 -52.23
CA THR A 420 -9.42 -16.29 -51.30
C THR A 420 -9.24 -15.40 -50.07
N LEU A 421 -10.18 -14.51 -49.81
CA LEU A 421 -10.20 -13.67 -48.60
C LEU A 421 -11.39 -14.07 -47.72
N ILE A 422 -11.12 -14.53 -46.49
CA ILE A 422 -12.14 -14.90 -45.51
C ILE A 422 -11.92 -14.10 -44.23
N SER A 423 -12.86 -13.22 -43.91
CA SER A 423 -12.85 -12.47 -42.66
C SER A 423 -14.24 -11.97 -42.27
N PRO A 424 -14.52 -11.77 -40.97
CA PRO A 424 -15.75 -11.11 -40.54
C PRO A 424 -15.89 -9.69 -41.08
N GLN A 425 -14.77 -9.00 -41.35
CA GLN A 425 -14.76 -7.64 -41.86
C GLN A 425 -13.69 -7.45 -42.95
N LEU A 426 -14.06 -6.75 -44.02
CA LEU A 426 -13.16 -6.31 -45.09
C LEU A 426 -13.15 -4.78 -45.11
N ARG A 427 -11.97 -4.17 -45.06
CA ARG A 427 -11.80 -2.72 -44.98
C ARG A 427 -10.87 -2.24 -46.07
N VAL A 428 -11.26 -1.23 -46.82
CA VAL A 428 -10.39 -0.56 -47.78
C VAL A 428 -9.89 0.72 -47.14
N VAL A 429 -8.58 0.94 -47.17
CA VAL A 429 -7.96 2.10 -46.55
C VAL A 429 -7.18 2.93 -47.57
N GLY A 430 -7.36 4.26 -47.53
CA GLY A 430 -6.83 5.20 -48.51
C GLY A 430 -7.82 5.53 -49.63
N GLU A 431 -7.45 6.48 -50.50
CA GLU A 431 -8.37 7.08 -51.49
C GLU A 431 -8.82 6.13 -52.60
N LYS A 432 -8.00 5.11 -52.92
CA LYS A 432 -8.32 4.05 -53.87
C LYS A 432 -7.33 2.89 -53.72
N ARG A 433 -7.83 1.66 -53.78
CA ARG A 433 -7.01 0.45 -53.83
C ARG A 433 -7.50 -0.51 -54.89
N GLU A 434 -6.57 -1.15 -55.57
CA GLU A 434 -6.86 -2.09 -56.64
C GLU A 434 -6.28 -3.47 -56.31
N ILE A 435 -7.12 -4.50 -56.41
CA ILE A 435 -6.69 -5.90 -56.45
C ILE A 435 -6.85 -6.37 -57.89
N SER A 436 -5.74 -6.45 -58.62
CA SER A 436 -5.73 -6.90 -60.02
C SER A 436 -5.24 -8.33 -60.11
N LEU A 437 -6.17 -9.24 -60.43
CA LEU A 437 -5.90 -10.67 -60.68
C LEU A 437 -5.77 -10.98 -62.18
N LYS A 438 -5.91 -9.99 -63.05
CA LYS A 438 -5.88 -10.18 -64.51
C LYS A 438 -4.47 -10.46 -65.00
N ASP A 439 -4.28 -11.59 -65.67
CA ASP A 439 -3.14 -11.81 -66.54
C ASP A 439 -3.23 -10.85 -67.74
N ASN A 440 -2.12 -10.19 -68.11
CA ASN A 440 -2.00 -9.43 -69.36
C ASN A 440 -1.97 -10.34 -70.61
N LEU A 441 -2.51 -11.55 -70.51
CA LEU A 441 -2.62 -12.48 -71.62
C LEU A 441 -3.97 -12.26 -72.29
N ASP A 442 -3.95 -11.75 -73.53
CA ASP A 442 -5.10 -11.72 -74.43
C ASP A 442 -5.63 -13.16 -74.63
N VAL A 443 -6.60 -13.59 -73.82
CA VAL A 443 -7.16 -14.95 -73.92
C VAL A 443 -8.68 -14.94 -73.69
N ASN A 444 -9.38 -15.39 -74.73
CA ASN A 444 -10.83 -15.53 -74.92
C ASN A 444 -11.52 -16.63 -74.08
N ASP A 445 -11.06 -16.97 -72.87
CA ASP A 445 -11.71 -18.01 -72.05
C ASP A 445 -12.24 -17.45 -70.73
N GLU A 446 -13.48 -16.94 -70.78
CA GLU A 446 -14.26 -16.52 -69.61
C GLU A 446 -14.65 -17.74 -68.75
N LYS A 447 -13.80 -18.09 -67.77
CA LYS A 447 -14.30 -18.70 -66.53
C LYS A 447 -14.61 -17.59 -65.55
N GLN A 448 -15.90 -17.24 -65.47
CA GLN A 448 -16.42 -16.21 -64.56
C GLN A 448 -16.00 -16.49 -63.11
N ALA A 449 -15.61 -15.44 -62.40
CA ALA A 449 -15.46 -15.46 -60.95
C ALA A 449 -16.81 -15.88 -60.33
N SER A 450 -16.81 -16.93 -59.50
CA SER A 450 -17.99 -17.30 -58.72
C SER A 450 -17.91 -16.64 -57.35
N ASP A 451 -19.05 -16.23 -56.80
CA ASP A 451 -19.17 -15.66 -55.45
C ASP A 451 -18.93 -16.69 -54.33
N GLY A 452 -18.56 -17.93 -54.68
CA GLY A 452 -18.22 -18.99 -53.73
C GLY A 452 -19.40 -19.52 -52.92
N ILE A 453 -20.66 -19.15 -53.22
CA ILE A 453 -21.82 -19.65 -52.46
C ILE A 453 -22.17 -21.07 -52.91
N ASN A 454 -21.40 -22.05 -52.43
CA ASN A 454 -21.75 -23.46 -52.53
C ASN A 454 -22.65 -23.85 -51.32
N LYS A 455 -23.96 -23.94 -51.53
CA LYS A 455 -24.97 -24.26 -50.49
C LYS A 455 -24.65 -25.55 -49.72
N ASP A 456 -23.97 -26.52 -50.32
CA ASP A 456 -23.67 -27.80 -49.68
C ASP A 456 -22.50 -27.72 -48.69
N ALA A 457 -21.58 -26.77 -48.85
CA ALA A 457 -20.48 -26.55 -47.92
C ALA A 457 -20.96 -25.90 -46.60
N ASN A 458 -21.96 -25.01 -46.68
CA ASN A 458 -22.55 -24.36 -45.51
C ASN A 458 -23.35 -25.33 -44.61
N CYS A 459 -24.01 -26.33 -45.20
CA CYS A 459 -24.71 -27.37 -44.43
C CYS A 459 -23.76 -28.27 -43.62
N LYS A 460 -22.55 -28.55 -44.14
CA LYS A 460 -21.53 -29.32 -43.39
C LYS A 460 -20.89 -28.51 -42.26
N LEU A 461 -20.69 -27.20 -42.46
CA LEU A 461 -20.12 -26.32 -41.44
C LEU A 461 -21.06 -26.16 -40.22
N ASN A 462 -22.36 -25.96 -40.47
CA ASN A 462 -23.36 -25.81 -39.40
C ASN A 462 -23.58 -27.11 -38.60
N LYS A 463 -23.38 -28.28 -39.23
CA LYS A 463 -23.48 -29.58 -38.53
C LYS A 463 -22.35 -29.77 -37.51
N ASN A 464 -21.14 -29.33 -37.84
CA ASN A 464 -19.98 -29.41 -36.95
C ASN A 464 -20.06 -28.42 -35.78
N ILE A 465 -20.67 -27.25 -35.97
CA ILE A 465 -20.86 -26.24 -34.92
C ILE A 465 -21.84 -26.76 -33.84
N ASN A 466 -22.93 -27.41 -34.26
CA ASN A 466 -23.91 -27.97 -33.32
C ASN A 466 -23.37 -29.18 -32.53
N GLU A 467 -22.46 -29.98 -33.09
CA GLU A 467 -21.79 -31.08 -32.36
C GLU A 467 -20.80 -30.57 -31.30
N VAL A 468 -20.16 -29.42 -31.55
CA VAL A 468 -19.26 -28.77 -30.58
C VAL A 468 -20.05 -28.11 -29.44
N GLU A 469 -21.22 -27.53 -29.73
CA GLU A 469 -22.09 -26.95 -28.69
C GLU A 469 -22.71 -28.04 -27.77
N ALA A 470 -23.09 -29.19 -28.33
CA ALA A 470 -23.58 -30.34 -27.54
C ALA A 470 -22.48 -30.99 -26.67
N SER A 471 -21.22 -30.94 -27.12
CA SER A 471 -20.08 -31.44 -26.34
C SER A 471 -19.73 -30.53 -25.16
N ASN A 472 -19.96 -29.22 -25.30
CA ASN A 472 -19.71 -28.22 -24.26
C ASN A 472 -20.81 -28.17 -23.17
N SER A 473 -22.05 -28.61 -23.45
CA SER A 473 -23.10 -28.70 -22.42
C SER A 473 -22.87 -29.86 -21.44
N ILE A 474 -22.23 -30.95 -21.89
CA ILE A 474 -21.92 -32.13 -21.05
C ILE A 474 -20.79 -31.85 -20.04
N PHE A 475 -19.91 -30.90 -20.33
CA PHE A 475 -18.84 -30.47 -19.41
C PHE A 475 -19.32 -29.53 -18.29
N LYS A 476 -20.53 -28.97 -18.40
CA LYS A 476 -21.06 -27.98 -17.45
C LYS A 476 -21.79 -28.58 -16.24
N GLU A 477 -22.00 -29.89 -16.22
CA GLU A 477 -22.77 -30.58 -15.15
C GLU A 477 -21.90 -31.35 -14.14
N LYS A 478 -20.56 -31.31 -14.25
CA LYS A 478 -19.66 -32.18 -13.45
C LYS A 478 -18.64 -31.50 -12.53
N SER A 479 -18.62 -30.17 -12.36
CA SER A 479 -17.46 -29.52 -11.71
C SER A 479 -17.64 -28.96 -10.29
N ASP A 480 -18.83 -28.95 -9.68
CA ASP A 480 -19.06 -27.92 -8.66
C ASP A 480 -18.97 -28.32 -7.18
N ILE A 481 -18.51 -29.53 -6.79
CA ILE A 481 -18.52 -29.88 -5.34
C ILE A 481 -17.21 -30.46 -4.74
N GLU A 482 -16.19 -30.91 -5.49
CA GLU A 482 -14.98 -31.50 -4.87
C GLU A 482 -13.64 -30.76 -5.08
N ILE A 483 -13.62 -29.66 -5.84
CA ILE A 483 -12.35 -29.06 -6.32
C ILE A 483 -11.77 -27.99 -5.35
N VAL A 484 -12.54 -27.53 -4.37
CA VAL A 484 -12.15 -26.36 -3.53
C VAL A 484 -11.00 -26.65 -2.55
N GLY A 485 -10.80 -27.91 -2.15
CA GLY A 485 -9.72 -28.27 -1.20
C GLY A 485 -8.33 -28.47 -1.82
N GLU A 486 -8.24 -28.91 -3.07
CA GLU A 486 -6.95 -29.22 -3.72
C GLU A 486 -6.29 -27.97 -4.34
N ILE A 487 -7.09 -26.97 -4.73
CA ILE A 487 -6.59 -25.72 -5.34
C ILE A 487 -5.82 -24.86 -4.33
N GLU A 488 -6.22 -24.82 -3.06
CA GLU A 488 -5.52 -24.01 -2.05
C GLU A 488 -4.10 -24.53 -1.79
N GLN A 489 -3.91 -25.86 -1.73
CA GLN A 489 -2.61 -26.44 -1.44
C GLN A 489 -1.65 -26.34 -2.65
N GLU A 490 -2.15 -26.59 -3.86
CA GLU A 490 -1.34 -26.43 -5.09
C GLU A 490 -0.90 -24.96 -5.29
N THR A 491 -1.74 -24.00 -4.92
CA THR A 491 -1.43 -22.57 -5.00
C THR A 491 -0.37 -22.17 -3.97
N ILE A 492 -0.47 -22.68 -2.74
CA ILE A 492 0.54 -22.46 -1.68
C ILE A 492 1.90 -23.05 -2.09
N ASP A 493 1.91 -24.24 -2.68
CA ASP A 493 3.16 -24.91 -3.08
C ASP A 493 3.79 -24.27 -4.32
N LYS A 494 2.99 -23.75 -5.27
CA LYS A 494 3.49 -22.91 -6.37
C LYS A 494 4.12 -21.61 -5.86
N PHE A 495 3.52 -20.98 -4.84
CA PHE A 495 4.05 -19.74 -4.26
C PHE A 495 5.35 -19.98 -3.48
N ARG A 496 5.45 -21.12 -2.76
CA ARG A 496 6.68 -21.52 -2.07
C ARG A 496 7.81 -21.80 -3.06
N LYS A 497 7.53 -22.53 -4.14
CA LYS A 497 8.49 -22.82 -5.22
C LYS A 497 8.98 -21.56 -5.93
N PHE A 498 8.08 -20.62 -6.25
CA PHE A 498 8.44 -19.33 -6.84
C PHE A 498 9.36 -18.51 -5.92
N LYS A 499 9.16 -18.57 -4.61
CA LYS A 499 10.00 -17.86 -3.64
C LYS A 499 11.40 -18.48 -3.54
N GLU A 500 11.51 -19.80 -3.61
CA GLU A 500 12.78 -20.53 -3.56
C GLU A 500 13.62 -20.28 -4.82
N GLU A 501 13.02 -20.37 -6.02
CA GLU A 501 13.70 -20.14 -7.30
C GLU A 501 14.22 -18.70 -7.43
N ASN A 502 13.47 -17.70 -6.95
CA ASN A 502 13.91 -16.30 -6.97
C ASN A 502 15.01 -16.02 -5.95
N VAL A 503 14.98 -16.64 -4.76
CA VAL A 503 16.05 -16.50 -3.76
C VAL A 503 17.36 -17.11 -4.26
N GLU A 504 17.30 -18.22 -4.98
CA GLU A 504 18.48 -18.88 -5.55
C GLU A 504 19.08 -18.06 -6.70
N THR A 505 18.23 -17.51 -7.58
CA THR A 505 18.65 -16.59 -8.66
C THR A 505 19.30 -15.31 -8.11
N ILE A 506 18.81 -14.77 -6.99
CA ILE A 506 19.41 -13.61 -6.33
C ILE A 506 20.78 -13.96 -5.73
N LYS A 507 20.94 -15.14 -5.13
CA LYS A 507 22.23 -15.60 -4.59
C LYS A 507 23.28 -15.81 -5.67
N GLU A 508 22.90 -16.35 -6.84
CA GLU A 508 23.80 -16.50 -7.97
C GLU A 508 24.27 -15.15 -8.51
N LYS A 509 23.34 -14.21 -8.74
CA LYS A 509 23.69 -12.85 -9.20
C LYS A 509 24.61 -12.11 -8.21
N THR A 510 24.34 -12.23 -6.91
CA THR A 510 25.17 -11.60 -5.87
C THR A 510 26.56 -12.23 -5.79
N SER A 511 26.67 -13.55 -6.01
CA SER A 511 27.94 -14.28 -6.02
C SER A 511 28.82 -13.88 -7.21
N ASP A 512 28.22 -13.64 -8.37
CA ASP A 512 28.93 -13.24 -9.58
C ASP A 512 29.36 -11.77 -9.55
N GLU A 513 28.58 -10.87 -8.94
CA GLU A 513 29.00 -9.49 -8.68
C GLU A 513 30.20 -9.43 -7.72
N ILE A 514 30.20 -10.22 -6.65
CA ILE A 514 31.31 -10.30 -5.68
C ILE A 514 32.60 -10.84 -6.32
N LYS A 515 32.50 -11.77 -7.29
CA LYS A 515 33.67 -12.27 -8.05
C LYS A 515 34.20 -11.23 -9.03
N THR A 516 33.31 -10.41 -9.59
CA THR A 516 33.68 -9.38 -10.58
C THR A 516 34.39 -8.20 -9.92
N GLU A 517 34.03 -7.87 -8.67
CA GLU A 517 34.75 -6.85 -7.87
C GLU A 517 36.10 -7.31 -7.33
N LYS A 518 36.30 -8.62 -7.08
CA LYS A 518 37.60 -9.15 -6.64
C LYS A 518 38.66 -9.25 -7.75
N ASN A 519 38.25 -9.11 -9.01
CA ASN A 519 39.12 -9.14 -10.18
C ASN A 519 39.35 -7.74 -10.80
N LYS A 520 38.89 -6.68 -10.12
CA LYS A 520 39.30 -5.29 -10.33
C LYS A 520 40.19 -4.86 -9.18
#